data_AF-A0A2G2GB81-F1
#
_entry.id   AF-A0A2G2GB81-F1
#
_cell.length_a   1.000
_cell.length_b   1.000
_cell.length_c   1.000
_cell.angle_alpha   90.00
_cell.angle_beta   90.00
_cell.angle_gamma   90.00
#
_symmetry.space_group_name_H-M   'P 1'
#
loop_
_entity.id
_entity.type
_entity.pdbx_description
1 polymer ?
#
loop_
_entity_poly.entity_id
_entity_poly.type
_entity_poly.pdbx_seq_one_letter_code
_entity_poly.pdbx_strand_id
1 'polypeptide(L)'
;MVARTTLDSNRVGLGYVEEVTYGVTPATPVIQLIDPNSYADTGANVNSVSREPLNPGRQNQKGNVVGVDAAVGFEIDFTYQGQQDLLQGFMVSTWENKVVSGVVSAVTGSEYSLAVNLAVPLVVDSLVFAEGFTTANNNGFKVVAGVPAVGNIAVAGLTIEASPPTDATVQVVGFRGAPGDIDAAASIAGNAGRLDSTVLDFTTLGLQEGEWIYIGGTATDNKFIAAENNGFARIAFGGISANELELDKVPGSSWTVETTTTEDIDLYFGDVLKNQKATALQVVRSYTFERTFVTTAYEVIPGSVPNEMAIALDTEAKMVANLDFISKDGNVTSTEIAGITRLPIVEADLLNTSSDVARLRIATDSGLTTFVTSAAININNGVTANKQVGALSALDVSLDNFAVSGDLEVYFTDELLSQAVRNNTSATFDLALRANQSVFLFDMPLITFSDGRPNVEKGSPVTVPIPFEAFEHPDFGYTLMLQRFKYAPTT
;
A
#
# COMPACT_ATOMS: atom_id res chain seq x y z
N MET A 1 24.37 36.29 -18.49
CA MET A 1 23.46 35.56 -17.61
C MET A 1 22.47 36.58 -17.06
N VAL A 2 21.18 36.48 -17.40
CA VAL A 2 20.17 37.44 -16.92
C VAL A 2 19.75 36.99 -15.53
N ALA A 3 20.01 37.81 -14.51
CA ALA A 3 19.49 37.57 -13.16
C ALA A 3 17.97 37.79 -13.19
N ARG A 4 17.19 36.70 -13.09
CA ARG A 4 15.74 36.76 -12.95
C ARG A 4 15.41 37.00 -11.48
N THR A 5 14.57 37.98 -11.19
CA THR A 5 14.13 38.34 -9.83
C THR A 5 13.11 37.34 -9.26
N THR A 6 12.45 36.57 -10.13
CA THR A 6 11.42 35.59 -9.76
C THR A 6 12.00 34.17 -9.74
N LEU A 7 11.54 33.35 -8.80
CA LEU A 7 11.83 31.93 -8.77
C LEU A 7 10.86 31.17 -9.70
N ASP A 8 11.36 30.21 -10.46
CA ASP A 8 10.53 29.29 -11.24
C ASP A 8 10.08 28.13 -10.34
N SER A 9 8.81 27.74 -10.40
CA SER A 9 8.20 26.69 -9.55
C SER A 9 8.89 25.33 -9.67
N ASN A 10 9.41 24.98 -10.85
CA ASN A 10 10.08 23.70 -11.11
C ASN A 10 11.43 23.55 -10.38
N ARG A 11 11.85 24.56 -9.61
CA ARG A 11 13.05 24.50 -8.76
C ARG A 11 12.72 24.17 -7.31
N VAL A 12 11.43 24.07 -6.97
CA VAL A 12 10.97 23.74 -5.63
C VAL A 12 11.00 22.22 -5.47
N GLY A 13 11.77 21.74 -4.50
CA GLY A 13 11.83 20.33 -4.14
C GLY A 13 11.12 20.06 -2.82
N LEU A 14 10.65 18.82 -2.63
CA LEU A 14 10.07 18.35 -1.38
C LEU A 14 10.79 17.06 -0.94
N GLY A 15 11.01 16.94 0.36
CA GLY A 15 11.48 15.70 0.96
C GLY A 15 10.93 15.54 2.36
N TYR A 16 10.97 14.31 2.86
CA TYR A 16 10.50 13.98 4.20
C TYR A 16 11.45 13.03 4.91
N VAL A 17 11.34 13.00 6.23
CA VAL A 17 12.02 12.03 7.11
C VAL A 17 11.09 11.69 8.26
N GLU A 18 11.07 10.42 8.66
CA GLU A 18 10.34 9.99 9.85
C GLU A 18 11.01 10.54 11.13
N GLU A 19 10.20 11.03 12.06
CA GLU A 19 10.65 11.58 13.33
C GLU A 19 10.90 10.48 14.38
N VAL A 20 11.85 10.71 15.29
CA VAL A 20 12.09 9.78 16.42
C VAL A 20 11.02 9.90 17.51
N THR A 21 10.48 11.10 17.66
CA THR A 21 9.37 11.47 18.54
C THR A 21 8.68 12.67 17.92
N TYR A 22 7.38 12.83 18.16
CA TYR A 22 6.59 13.93 17.59
C TYR A 22 7.27 15.31 17.69
N GLY A 23 7.54 15.91 16.52
CA GLY A 23 8.20 17.21 16.36
C GLY A 23 9.74 17.18 16.42
N VAL A 24 10.38 16.01 16.45
CA VAL A 24 11.84 15.87 16.60
C VAL A 24 12.44 15.06 15.45
N THR A 25 13.11 15.77 14.54
CA THR A 25 13.91 15.20 13.46
C THR A 25 15.08 14.35 14.00
N PRO A 26 15.39 13.19 13.38
CA PRO A 26 16.54 12.38 13.77
C PRO A 26 17.87 13.14 13.70
N ALA A 27 18.86 12.75 14.51
CA ALA A 27 20.19 13.39 14.54
C ALA A 27 21.00 13.19 13.25
N THR A 28 20.75 12.09 12.53
CA THR A 28 21.32 11.78 11.21
C THR A 28 20.17 11.52 10.24
N PRO A 29 19.45 12.58 9.81
CA PRO A 29 18.24 12.41 9.02
C PRO A 29 18.59 11.94 7.61
N VAL A 30 17.91 10.88 7.16
CA VAL A 30 17.96 10.42 5.78
C VAL A 30 16.66 10.90 5.13
N ILE A 31 16.75 11.97 4.33
CA ILE A 31 15.59 12.53 3.64
C ILE A 31 15.32 11.74 2.37
N GLN A 32 14.08 11.29 2.25
CA GLN A 32 13.53 10.76 1.02
C GLN A 32 12.94 11.90 0.21
N LEU A 33 13.47 12.10 -1.00
CA LEU A 33 12.95 13.09 -1.93
C LEU A 33 11.68 12.58 -2.60
N ILE A 34 10.74 13.49 -2.84
CA ILE A 34 9.50 13.22 -3.56
C ILE A 34 9.25 14.32 -4.59
N ASP A 35 8.71 13.93 -5.73
CA ASP A 35 8.34 14.83 -6.83
C ASP A 35 6.80 14.96 -6.88
N PRO A 36 6.21 15.93 -6.15
CA PRO A 36 4.78 16.17 -6.23
C PRO A 36 4.41 16.80 -7.57
N ASN A 37 3.26 16.39 -8.11
CA ASN A 37 2.64 17.01 -9.28
C ASN A 37 2.13 18.41 -8.97
N SER A 38 1.64 18.61 -7.75
CA SER A 38 1.16 19.90 -7.25
C SER A 38 1.23 19.98 -5.71
N TYR A 39 1.19 21.20 -5.19
CA TYR A 39 1.09 21.46 -3.76
C TYR A 39 -0.30 22.02 -3.46
N ALA A 40 -0.95 21.50 -2.42
CA ALA A 40 -2.15 22.07 -1.82
C ALA A 40 -1.76 23.01 -0.67
N ASP A 41 -2.48 22.96 0.46
CA ASP A 41 -2.19 23.75 1.65
C ASP A 41 -0.93 23.23 2.36
N THR A 42 0.23 23.79 1.98
CA THR A 42 1.53 23.44 2.58
C THR A 42 2.20 24.66 3.20
N GLY A 43 2.53 24.55 4.49
CA GLY A 43 3.27 25.55 5.26
C GLY A 43 2.51 26.04 6.48
N ALA A 44 3.08 27.04 7.16
CA ALA A 44 2.48 27.67 8.33
C ALA A 44 1.56 28.84 7.95
N ASN A 45 0.34 28.82 8.49
CA ASN A 45 -0.63 29.90 8.45
C ASN A 45 -0.68 30.62 9.80
N VAL A 46 -0.42 31.93 9.78
CA VAL A 46 -0.36 32.77 10.99
C VAL A 46 -1.71 33.43 11.25
N ASN A 47 -2.39 32.98 12.30
CA ASN A 47 -3.64 33.58 12.73
C ASN A 47 -3.38 34.86 13.52
N SER A 48 -4.06 35.95 13.15
CA SER A 48 -4.00 37.21 13.87
C SER A 48 -5.39 37.78 14.12
N VAL A 49 -5.58 38.41 15.27
CA VAL A 49 -6.85 39.04 15.63
C VAL A 49 -6.65 40.54 15.75
N SER A 50 -7.35 41.30 14.91
CA SER A 50 -7.40 42.76 14.97
C SER A 50 -8.15 43.22 16.22
N ARG A 51 -7.82 44.42 16.71
CA ARG A 51 -8.53 45.01 17.85
C ARG A 51 -9.57 45.98 17.31
N GLU A 52 -10.83 45.76 17.66
CA GLU A 52 -11.96 46.62 17.28
C GLU A 52 -12.58 47.33 18.52
N PRO A 53 -11.84 48.22 19.20
CA PRO A 53 -12.41 48.96 20.32
C PRO A 53 -13.41 50.01 19.81
N LEU A 54 -14.43 50.30 20.62
CA LEU A 54 -15.31 51.46 20.42
C LEU A 54 -14.49 52.76 20.57
N ASN A 55 -14.00 53.28 19.44
CA ASN A 55 -13.18 54.48 19.36
C ASN A 55 -13.92 55.57 18.55
N PRO A 56 -14.01 56.83 19.05
CA PRO A 56 -14.58 57.96 18.30
C PRO A 56 -13.95 58.18 16.92
N GLY A 57 -12.69 57.78 16.72
CA GLY A 57 -12.00 57.84 15.42
C GLY A 57 -12.48 56.81 14.39
N ARG A 58 -13.31 55.83 14.78
CA ARG A 58 -13.84 54.75 13.90
C ARG A 58 -12.75 53.99 13.13
N GLN A 59 -11.60 53.74 13.76
CA GLN A 59 -10.48 53.01 13.17
C GLN A 59 -10.18 51.73 13.95
N ASN A 60 -9.89 50.65 13.21
CA ASN A 60 -9.40 49.40 13.76
C ASN A 60 -7.94 49.57 14.24
N GLN A 61 -7.60 48.93 15.35
CA GLN A 61 -6.24 48.91 15.89
C GLN A 61 -5.49 47.66 15.43
N LYS A 62 -4.16 47.78 15.29
CA LYS A 62 -3.29 46.66 14.89
C LYS A 62 -3.49 45.47 15.84
N GLY A 63 -3.75 44.31 15.25
CA GLY A 63 -3.88 43.05 15.94
C GLY A 63 -2.56 42.46 16.42
N ASN A 64 -2.63 41.33 17.11
CA ASN A 64 -1.47 40.50 17.42
C ASN A 64 -1.67 39.08 16.86
N VAL A 65 -0.57 38.35 16.69
CA VAL A 65 -0.61 36.92 16.34
C VAL A 65 -1.18 36.13 17.52
N VAL A 66 -2.15 35.27 17.24
CA VAL A 66 -2.86 34.47 18.25
C VAL A 66 -2.58 32.96 18.11
N GLY A 67 -1.99 32.52 17.00
CA GLY A 67 -1.58 31.13 16.82
C GLY A 67 -1.03 30.87 15.42
N VAL A 68 -0.46 29.69 15.25
CA VAL A 68 -0.01 29.15 13.97
C VAL A 68 -0.72 27.82 13.73
N ASP A 69 -1.21 27.62 12.52
CA ASP A 69 -1.65 26.32 12.01
C ASP A 69 -0.68 25.91 10.92
N ALA A 70 -0.28 24.65 10.87
CA ALA A 70 0.60 24.14 9.83
C ALA A 70 0.03 22.86 9.23
N ALA A 71 0.17 22.72 7.92
CA ALA A 71 -0.23 21.54 7.18
C ALA A 71 0.76 21.25 6.05
N VAL A 72 0.76 20.02 5.57
CA VAL A 72 1.45 19.62 4.35
C VAL A 72 0.44 18.88 3.49
N GLY A 73 0.19 19.39 2.30
CA GLY A 73 -0.75 18.79 1.35
C GLY A 73 -0.14 18.77 -0.05
N PHE A 74 -0.08 17.61 -0.68
CA PHE A 74 0.48 17.47 -2.03
C PHE A 74 -0.16 16.33 -2.81
N GLU A 75 -0.12 16.47 -4.13
CA GLU A 75 -0.56 15.46 -5.08
C GLU A 75 0.65 14.76 -5.69
N ILE A 76 0.61 13.43 -5.80
CA ILE A 76 1.67 12.62 -6.41
C ILE A 76 1.11 11.47 -7.22
N ASP A 77 1.86 11.02 -8.22
CA ASP A 77 1.54 9.81 -8.97
C ASP A 77 1.69 8.58 -8.09
N PHE A 78 0.64 7.76 -8.02
CA PHE A 78 0.68 6.54 -7.21
C PHE A 78 1.52 5.49 -7.93
N THR A 79 2.61 5.05 -7.29
CA THR A 79 3.53 4.06 -7.86
C THR A 79 3.78 2.93 -6.86
N TYR A 80 4.23 1.78 -7.36
CA TYR A 80 4.50 0.63 -6.50
C TYR A 80 5.58 0.91 -5.44
N GLN A 81 6.57 1.77 -5.70
CA GLN A 81 7.68 1.99 -4.77
C GLN A 81 7.60 3.33 -4.01
N GLY A 82 6.94 4.35 -4.57
CA GLY A 82 7.11 5.73 -4.11
C GLY A 82 6.51 6.05 -2.73
N GLN A 83 5.32 5.52 -2.42
CA GLN A 83 4.54 5.95 -1.24
C GLN A 83 4.51 4.92 -0.09
N GLN A 84 5.32 3.87 -0.16
CA GLN A 84 5.25 2.73 0.76
C GLN A 84 5.46 3.10 2.23
N ASP A 85 6.35 4.06 2.51
CA ASP A 85 6.64 4.50 3.88
C ASP A 85 5.58 5.45 4.44
N LEU A 86 5.00 6.31 3.60
CA LEU A 86 3.91 7.20 3.99
C LEU A 86 2.62 6.41 4.23
N LEU A 87 2.34 5.38 3.43
CA LEU A 87 1.16 4.51 3.57
C LEU A 87 1.06 3.89 4.97
N GLN A 88 2.18 3.50 5.58
CA GLN A 88 2.19 2.98 6.96
C GLN A 88 1.64 3.99 7.96
N GLY A 89 1.99 5.27 7.78
CA GLY A 89 1.49 6.35 8.60
C GLY A 89 -0.02 6.57 8.44
N PHE A 90 -0.54 6.55 7.21
CA PHE A 90 -1.99 6.67 6.96
C PHE A 90 -2.78 5.49 7.52
N MET A 91 -2.23 4.28 7.47
CA MET A 91 -2.85 3.06 8.00
C MET A 91 -2.69 2.89 9.53
N VAL A 92 -1.94 3.79 10.19
CA VAL A 92 -1.58 3.73 11.63
C VAL A 92 -1.05 2.33 12.01
N SER A 93 -0.17 1.80 11.16
CA SER A 93 0.28 0.42 11.23
C SER A 93 1.69 0.28 10.63
N THR A 94 2.22 -0.94 10.60
CA THR A 94 3.54 -1.24 10.03
C THR A 94 3.41 -2.38 9.05
N TRP A 95 4.21 -2.35 7.97
CA TRP A 95 4.26 -3.46 7.01
C TRP A 95 4.69 -4.75 7.70
N GLU A 96 3.86 -5.78 7.56
CA GLU A 96 4.16 -7.15 7.92
C GLU A 96 4.86 -7.79 6.72
N ASN A 97 6.18 -7.56 6.64
CA ASN A 97 6.99 -8.01 5.52
C ASN A 97 7.23 -9.52 5.57
N LYS A 98 7.16 -10.18 4.41
CA LYS A 98 7.69 -11.52 4.21
C LYS A 98 9.22 -11.48 4.34
N VAL A 99 9.82 -12.65 4.48
CA VAL A 99 11.26 -12.75 4.77
C VAL A 99 12.09 -12.08 3.66
N VAL A 100 12.78 -10.99 4.02
CA VAL A 100 13.77 -10.31 3.16
C VAL A 100 15.15 -10.65 3.69
N SER A 101 16.10 -10.91 2.80
CA SER A 101 17.49 -11.10 3.16
C SER A 101 18.05 -9.85 3.82
N GLY A 102 18.92 -10.03 4.81
CA GLY A 102 19.87 -8.98 5.17
C GLY A 102 20.83 -8.67 4.01
N VAL A 103 21.88 -7.92 4.31
CA VAL A 103 22.95 -7.61 3.34
C VAL A 103 23.52 -8.91 2.77
N VAL A 104 23.50 -9.05 1.45
CA VAL A 104 24.15 -10.15 0.74
C VAL A 104 25.63 -9.83 0.65
N SER A 105 26.50 -10.66 1.24
CA SER A 105 27.94 -10.42 1.27
C SER A 105 28.67 -10.95 0.04
N ALA A 106 28.13 -11.97 -0.61
CA ALA A 106 28.67 -12.56 -1.83
C ALA A 106 27.62 -13.41 -2.54
N VAL A 107 27.81 -13.64 -3.83
CA VAL A 107 27.08 -14.63 -4.61
C VAL A 107 28.06 -15.67 -5.14
N THR A 108 27.79 -16.94 -4.91
CA THR A 108 28.55 -18.05 -5.49
C THR A 108 27.82 -18.59 -6.72
N GLY A 109 28.33 -19.65 -7.37
CA GLY A 109 27.60 -20.30 -8.47
C GLY A 109 26.29 -20.97 -8.06
N SER A 110 26.05 -21.15 -6.76
CA SER A 110 24.91 -21.94 -6.25
C SER A 110 24.22 -21.35 -5.00
N GLU A 111 24.63 -20.17 -4.52
CA GLU A 111 24.07 -19.60 -3.30
C GLU A 111 24.31 -18.10 -3.18
N TYR A 112 23.35 -17.40 -2.58
CA TYR A 112 23.53 -16.05 -2.01
C TYR A 112 24.04 -16.20 -0.59
N SER A 113 25.23 -15.68 -0.29
CA SER A 113 25.80 -15.66 1.06
C SER A 113 25.38 -14.39 1.78
N LEU A 114 24.75 -14.51 2.93
CA LEU A 114 24.26 -13.40 3.74
C LEU A 114 25.30 -13.00 4.79
N ALA A 115 25.45 -11.70 5.01
CA ALA A 115 26.29 -11.17 6.09
C ALA A 115 25.74 -11.53 7.48
N VAL A 116 24.41 -11.66 7.58
CA VAL A 116 23.70 -12.07 8.79
C VAL A 116 22.72 -13.18 8.42
N ASN A 117 22.73 -14.25 9.20
CA ASN A 117 21.84 -15.39 9.01
C ASN A 117 20.38 -14.95 9.17
N LEU A 118 19.50 -15.53 8.35
CA LEU A 118 18.06 -15.41 8.58
C LEU A 118 17.70 -15.99 9.96
N ALA A 119 16.78 -15.34 10.66
CA ALA A 119 16.29 -15.81 11.95
C ALA A 119 15.64 -17.21 11.85
N VAL A 120 15.00 -17.48 10.71
CA VAL A 120 14.44 -18.78 10.35
C VAL A 120 15.03 -19.19 8.99
N PRO A 121 15.66 -20.37 8.87
CA PRO A 121 16.13 -20.87 7.58
C PRO A 121 14.97 -21.03 6.59
N LEU A 122 15.21 -20.72 5.33
CA LEU A 122 14.22 -20.98 4.28
C LEU A 122 14.05 -22.49 4.08
N VAL A 123 12.85 -22.90 3.69
CA VAL A 123 12.56 -24.28 3.30
C VAL A 123 12.94 -24.47 1.82
N VAL A 124 13.31 -25.68 1.45
CA VAL A 124 13.46 -26.06 0.02
C VAL A 124 12.14 -25.74 -0.70
N ASP A 125 12.22 -25.36 -1.97
CA ASP A 125 11.06 -24.98 -2.80
C ASP A 125 10.39 -23.64 -2.40
N SER A 126 10.96 -22.90 -1.45
CA SER A 126 10.64 -21.49 -1.28
C SER A 126 10.97 -20.72 -2.57
N LEU A 127 10.08 -19.83 -2.97
CA LEU A 127 10.26 -18.96 -4.13
C LEU A 127 10.84 -17.64 -3.66
N VAL A 128 11.91 -17.18 -4.30
CA VAL A 128 12.57 -15.91 -3.97
C VAL A 128 12.74 -15.03 -5.19
N PHE A 129 12.66 -13.71 -4.98
CA PHE A 129 12.94 -12.70 -5.98
C PHE A 129 14.17 -11.91 -5.57
N ALA A 130 15.19 -11.92 -6.43
CA ALA A 130 16.46 -11.25 -6.20
C ALA A 130 16.58 -9.99 -7.06
N GLU A 131 17.02 -8.87 -6.48
CA GLU A 131 17.21 -7.61 -7.19
C GLU A 131 18.41 -6.82 -6.66
N GLY A 132 18.85 -5.82 -7.42
CA GLY A 132 19.97 -4.94 -7.05
C GLY A 132 21.36 -5.53 -7.29
N PHE A 133 21.48 -6.70 -7.92
CA PHE A 133 22.79 -7.28 -8.26
C PHE A 133 23.34 -6.71 -9.55
N THR A 134 24.67 -6.52 -9.62
CA THR A 134 25.34 -6.06 -10.84
C THR A 134 25.20 -7.10 -11.96
N THR A 135 25.25 -8.38 -11.59
CA THR A 135 25.19 -9.48 -12.54
C THR A 135 23.75 -9.82 -12.86
N ALA A 136 23.33 -9.65 -14.12
CA ALA A 136 21.96 -9.90 -14.56
C ALA A 136 21.41 -11.29 -14.15
N ASN A 137 22.24 -12.34 -14.25
CA ASN A 137 21.86 -13.71 -13.87
C ASN A 137 21.53 -13.87 -12.37
N ASN A 138 22.04 -12.99 -11.51
CA ASN A 138 21.78 -13.02 -10.07
C ASN A 138 20.47 -12.33 -9.70
N ASN A 139 19.80 -11.68 -10.64
CA ASN A 139 18.50 -11.04 -10.43
C ASN A 139 17.35 -11.92 -10.94
N GLY A 140 16.13 -11.53 -10.57
CA GLY A 140 14.87 -12.13 -11.00
C GLY A 140 14.38 -13.25 -10.09
N PHE A 141 13.38 -13.97 -10.59
CA PHE A 141 12.74 -15.10 -9.91
C PHE A 141 13.68 -16.31 -9.81
N LYS A 142 13.76 -16.90 -8.62
CA LYS A 142 14.58 -18.07 -8.29
C LYS A 142 13.81 -19.04 -7.38
N VAL A 143 14.17 -20.32 -7.47
CA VAL A 143 13.66 -21.38 -6.59
C VAL A 143 14.79 -21.84 -5.69
N VAL A 144 14.51 -21.99 -4.40
CA VAL A 144 15.47 -22.52 -3.42
C VAL A 144 15.68 -24.02 -3.67
N ALA A 145 16.86 -24.38 -4.14
CA ALA A 145 17.17 -25.70 -4.71
C ALA A 145 17.83 -26.67 -3.72
N GLY A 146 17.96 -26.31 -2.45
CA GLY A 146 18.59 -27.16 -1.44
C GLY A 146 18.44 -26.60 -0.03
N VAL A 147 18.76 -27.41 0.98
CA VAL A 147 18.69 -27.00 2.38
C VAL A 147 19.71 -25.86 2.60
N PRO A 148 19.26 -24.64 2.88
CA PRO A 148 20.17 -23.54 3.10
C PRO A 148 21.07 -23.85 4.29
N ALA A 149 22.40 -23.82 4.09
CA ALA A 149 23.32 -23.74 5.20
C ALA A 149 23.04 -22.45 5.98
N VAL A 150 23.33 -22.44 7.29
CA VAL A 150 23.09 -21.26 8.13
C VAL A 150 23.83 -20.06 7.52
N GLY A 151 23.08 -19.06 7.04
CA GLY A 151 23.63 -17.87 6.40
C GLY A 151 23.59 -17.81 4.88
N ASN A 152 23.12 -18.86 4.20
CA ASN A 152 23.09 -18.89 2.74
C ASN A 152 21.68 -19.17 2.22
N ILE A 153 21.38 -18.71 1.00
CA ILE A 153 20.17 -19.07 0.25
C ILE A 153 20.62 -19.86 -0.97
N ALA A 154 20.39 -21.17 -0.96
CA ALA A 154 20.84 -22.09 -2.01
C ALA A 154 19.94 -22.01 -3.25
N VAL A 155 20.49 -21.56 -4.38
CA VAL A 155 19.77 -21.35 -5.64
C VAL A 155 20.66 -21.80 -6.80
N ALA A 156 20.10 -22.52 -7.76
CA ALA A 156 20.85 -22.99 -8.91
C ALA A 156 21.08 -21.87 -9.96
N GLY A 157 22.17 -21.98 -10.72
CA GLY A 157 22.40 -21.17 -11.92
C GLY A 157 22.84 -19.72 -11.67
N LEU A 158 23.43 -19.45 -10.50
CA LEU A 158 23.96 -18.12 -10.18
C LEU A 158 25.35 -17.91 -10.79
N THR A 159 25.76 -16.65 -10.89
CA THR A 159 27.09 -16.25 -11.36
C THR A 159 27.85 -15.59 -10.21
N ILE A 160 29.13 -15.96 -10.06
CA ILE A 160 29.95 -15.49 -8.94
C ILE A 160 30.04 -13.96 -8.93
N GLU A 161 29.68 -13.36 -7.81
CA GLU A 161 29.78 -11.91 -7.55
C GLU A 161 30.30 -11.72 -6.12
N ALA A 162 31.59 -11.42 -5.98
CA ALA A 162 32.27 -11.38 -4.67
C ALA A 162 31.97 -10.11 -3.85
N SER A 163 31.39 -9.09 -4.47
CA SER A 163 31.03 -7.82 -3.83
C SER A 163 29.76 -7.28 -4.48
N PRO A 164 28.60 -7.90 -4.19
CA PRO A 164 27.33 -7.38 -4.65
C PRO A 164 27.06 -5.99 -4.03
N PRO A 165 26.27 -5.13 -4.71
CA PRO A 165 25.85 -3.85 -4.16
C PRO A 165 25.15 -3.97 -2.79
N THR A 166 25.24 -2.93 -1.96
CA THR A 166 24.69 -2.95 -0.59
C THR A 166 23.16 -2.94 -0.55
N ASP A 167 22.53 -2.50 -1.64
CA ASP A 167 21.09 -2.49 -1.90
C ASP A 167 20.60 -3.78 -2.58
N ALA A 168 21.49 -4.75 -2.86
CA ALA A 168 21.08 -6.05 -3.38
C ALA A 168 20.31 -6.85 -2.32
N THR A 169 19.10 -7.29 -2.67
CA THR A 169 18.20 -8.00 -1.76
C THR A 169 17.63 -9.26 -2.40
N VAL A 170 17.26 -10.22 -1.55
CA VAL A 170 16.56 -11.45 -1.90
C VAL A 170 15.35 -11.58 -0.99
N GLN A 171 14.14 -11.50 -1.53
CA GLN A 171 12.89 -11.59 -0.76
C GLN A 171 12.15 -12.88 -1.10
N VAL A 172 11.54 -13.52 -0.09
CA VAL A 172 10.61 -14.63 -0.28
C VAL A 172 9.30 -14.10 -0.85
N VAL A 173 8.87 -14.68 -1.98
CA VAL A 173 7.68 -14.26 -2.73
C VAL A 173 6.64 -15.37 -2.87
N GLY A 174 6.93 -16.58 -2.38
CA GLY A 174 6.03 -17.71 -2.55
C GLY A 174 6.62 -19.05 -2.12
N PHE A 175 5.91 -20.12 -2.48
CA PHE A 175 6.31 -21.50 -2.28
C PHE A 175 5.85 -22.36 -3.47
N ARG A 176 6.64 -23.36 -3.84
CA ARG A 176 6.30 -24.34 -4.87
C ARG A 176 5.94 -25.67 -4.22
N GLY A 177 4.71 -26.14 -4.46
CA GLY A 177 4.29 -27.48 -4.07
C GLY A 177 5.13 -28.56 -4.74
N ALA A 178 5.34 -29.69 -4.04
CA ALA A 178 5.95 -30.84 -4.69
C ALA A 178 5.03 -31.35 -5.83
N PRO A 179 5.57 -32.04 -6.85
CA PRO A 179 4.76 -32.55 -7.96
C PRO A 179 3.58 -33.40 -7.47
N GLY A 180 2.36 -33.00 -7.84
CA GLY A 180 1.11 -33.66 -7.44
C GLY A 180 0.73 -33.48 -5.97
N ASP A 181 1.32 -32.51 -5.27
CA ASP A 181 1.08 -32.30 -3.85
C ASP A 181 -0.15 -31.44 -3.56
N ILE A 182 -0.38 -30.37 -4.35
CA ILE A 182 -1.41 -29.37 -4.09
C ILE A 182 -2.61 -29.58 -5.02
N ASP A 183 -3.76 -29.88 -4.44
CA ASP A 183 -5.01 -30.11 -5.17
C ASP A 183 -6.01 -28.97 -4.95
N ALA A 184 -6.84 -28.70 -5.96
CA ALA A 184 -8.01 -27.85 -5.81
C ALA A 184 -9.18 -28.70 -5.32
N ALA A 185 -9.62 -28.49 -4.09
CA ALA A 185 -10.65 -29.27 -3.41
C ALA A 185 -11.95 -28.47 -3.21
N ALA A 186 -13.05 -29.18 -2.91
CA ALA A 186 -14.30 -28.52 -2.54
C ALA A 186 -14.19 -27.90 -1.13
N SER A 187 -14.79 -26.74 -0.91
CA SER A 187 -14.84 -26.07 0.39
C SER A 187 -15.57 -26.90 1.47
N ILE A 188 -15.10 -26.84 2.73
CA ILE A 188 -15.72 -27.52 3.89
C ILE A 188 -16.68 -26.59 4.64
N ALA A 189 -16.52 -25.26 4.50
CA ALA A 189 -17.17 -24.27 5.38
C ALA A 189 -18.10 -23.29 4.63
N GLY A 190 -18.52 -23.59 3.40
CA GLY A 190 -19.33 -22.67 2.59
C GLY A 190 -18.53 -21.51 1.98
N ASN A 191 -17.20 -21.54 2.14
CA ASN A 191 -16.24 -20.71 1.40
C ASN A 191 -16.25 -21.04 -0.11
N ALA A 192 -15.61 -20.20 -0.91
CA ALA A 192 -15.62 -20.31 -2.37
C ALA A 192 -14.76 -21.45 -2.93
N GLY A 193 -13.71 -21.87 -2.23
CA GLY A 193 -12.81 -22.95 -2.64
C GLY A 193 -11.85 -23.39 -1.53
N ARG A 194 -11.04 -24.43 -1.80
CA ARG A 194 -10.03 -24.93 -0.86
C ARG A 194 -8.83 -25.51 -1.62
N LEU A 195 -7.62 -25.32 -1.11
CA LEU A 195 -6.44 -26.06 -1.52
C LEU A 195 -6.13 -27.15 -0.50
N ASP A 196 -5.93 -28.37 -0.97
CA ASP A 196 -5.44 -29.49 -0.17
C ASP A 196 -3.97 -29.75 -0.49
N SER A 197 -3.21 -30.16 0.51
CA SER A 197 -1.86 -30.67 0.31
C SER A 197 -1.68 -32.05 0.95
N THR A 198 -0.80 -32.88 0.38
CA THR A 198 -0.40 -34.15 1.02
C THR A 198 0.83 -33.99 1.93
N VAL A 199 1.74 -33.07 1.61
CA VAL A 199 3.07 -32.93 2.22
C VAL A 199 3.31 -31.51 2.73
N LEU A 200 2.99 -30.48 1.95
CA LEU A 200 3.13 -29.08 2.34
C LEU A 200 2.28 -28.77 3.57
N ASP A 201 2.94 -28.18 4.57
CA ASP A 201 2.30 -27.61 5.75
C ASP A 201 2.12 -26.09 5.55
N PHE A 202 0.90 -25.64 5.24
CA PHE A 202 0.59 -24.22 5.01
C PHE A 202 0.86 -23.34 6.24
N THR A 203 0.85 -23.90 7.46
CA THR A 203 1.13 -23.14 8.69
C THR A 203 2.59 -22.70 8.77
N THR A 204 3.48 -23.33 8.00
CA THR A 204 4.92 -23.01 7.96
C THR A 204 5.24 -21.83 7.04
N LEU A 205 4.30 -21.42 6.18
CA LEU A 205 4.51 -20.37 5.17
C LEU A 205 4.36 -18.94 5.72
N GLY A 206 3.94 -18.79 6.98
CA GLY A 206 3.72 -17.47 7.59
C GLY A 206 2.57 -16.69 6.93
N LEU A 207 1.56 -17.42 6.46
CA LEU A 207 0.32 -16.86 5.92
C LEU A 207 -0.58 -16.35 7.04
N GLN A 208 -1.42 -15.38 6.70
CA GLN A 208 -2.41 -14.83 7.61
C GLN A 208 -3.83 -14.97 7.06
N GLU A 209 -4.79 -15.06 7.95
CA GLU A 209 -6.21 -15.03 7.58
C GLU A 209 -6.55 -13.68 6.93
N GLY A 210 -7.31 -13.71 5.84
CA GLY A 210 -7.63 -12.53 5.02
C GLY A 210 -6.52 -12.10 4.06
N GLU A 211 -5.30 -12.66 4.16
CA GLU A 211 -4.23 -12.41 3.20
C GLU A 211 -4.62 -12.96 1.82
N TRP A 212 -4.23 -12.24 0.76
CA TRP A 212 -4.35 -12.71 -0.61
C TRP A 212 -3.14 -13.54 -1.03
N ILE A 213 -3.40 -14.55 -1.83
CA ILE A 213 -2.39 -15.35 -2.52
C ILE A 213 -2.65 -15.29 -4.01
N TYR A 214 -1.61 -15.51 -4.81
CA TYR A 214 -1.75 -15.75 -6.23
C TYR A 214 -1.41 -17.22 -6.53
N ILE A 215 -2.35 -17.92 -7.15
CA ILE A 215 -2.25 -19.34 -7.48
C ILE A 215 -1.80 -19.50 -8.94
N GLY A 216 -0.77 -20.31 -9.16
CA GLY A 216 -0.28 -20.70 -10.47
C GLY A 216 0.92 -19.90 -10.96
N GLY A 217 1.87 -20.58 -11.60
CA GLY A 217 3.10 -20.02 -12.17
C GLY A 217 3.04 -19.70 -13.67
N THR A 218 4.19 -19.34 -14.25
CA THR A 218 4.32 -19.06 -15.69
C THR A 218 4.37 -20.33 -16.55
N ALA A 219 5.02 -21.38 -16.05
CA ALA A 219 5.11 -22.67 -16.73
C ALA A 219 3.80 -23.46 -16.61
N THR A 220 3.57 -24.39 -17.55
CA THR A 220 2.36 -25.23 -17.57
C THR A 220 2.25 -26.12 -16.34
N ASP A 221 3.37 -26.68 -15.89
CA ASP A 221 3.39 -27.63 -14.76
C ASP A 221 3.22 -26.91 -13.42
N ASN A 222 3.43 -25.59 -13.38
CA ASN A 222 3.40 -24.79 -12.15
C ASN A 222 2.00 -24.24 -11.82
N LYS A 223 0.95 -24.66 -12.54
CA LYS A 223 -0.40 -24.10 -12.43
C LYS A 223 -1.45 -25.18 -12.65
N PHE A 224 -2.65 -24.92 -12.17
CA PHE A 224 -3.78 -25.83 -12.41
C PHE A 224 -4.16 -25.85 -13.89
N ILE A 225 -4.64 -27.00 -14.36
CA ILE A 225 -5.14 -27.16 -15.73
C ILE A 225 -6.41 -26.33 -15.91
N ALA A 226 -7.29 -26.33 -14.90
CA ALA A 226 -8.47 -25.47 -14.88
C ALA A 226 -8.04 -24.00 -14.73
N ALA A 227 -8.25 -23.22 -15.79
CA ALA A 227 -7.82 -21.82 -15.82
C ALA A 227 -8.48 -20.98 -14.72
N GLU A 228 -9.74 -21.27 -14.34
CA GLU A 228 -10.46 -20.57 -13.26
C GLU A 228 -9.86 -20.73 -11.85
N ASN A 229 -9.00 -21.73 -11.64
CA ASN A 229 -8.34 -21.97 -10.36
C ASN A 229 -7.05 -21.15 -10.20
N ASN A 230 -6.57 -20.49 -11.27
CA ASN A 230 -5.32 -19.73 -11.26
C ASN A 230 -5.57 -18.23 -11.18
N GLY A 231 -4.82 -17.53 -10.32
CA GLY A 231 -4.92 -16.10 -10.08
C GLY A 231 -5.11 -15.74 -8.61
N PHE A 232 -5.67 -14.56 -8.34
CA PHE A 232 -5.82 -14.05 -6.98
C PHE A 232 -6.92 -14.75 -6.19
N ALA A 233 -6.57 -15.29 -5.03
CA ALA A 233 -7.48 -15.86 -4.04
C ALA A 233 -7.24 -15.22 -2.67
N ARG A 234 -8.26 -15.18 -1.81
CA ARG A 234 -8.15 -14.68 -0.44
C ARG A 234 -8.37 -15.83 0.54
N ILE A 235 -7.55 -15.88 1.58
CA ILE A 235 -7.60 -16.90 2.61
C ILE A 235 -8.78 -16.62 3.54
N ALA A 236 -9.63 -17.62 3.75
CA ALA A 236 -10.78 -17.53 4.65
C ALA A 236 -10.36 -17.41 6.12
N PHE A 237 -11.23 -16.83 6.94
CA PHE A 237 -11.06 -16.84 8.39
C PHE A 237 -11.11 -18.27 8.95
N GLY A 238 -10.21 -18.61 9.87
CA GLY A 238 -10.04 -19.98 10.36
C GLY A 238 -9.59 -20.98 9.29
N GLY A 239 -9.16 -20.48 8.12
CA GLY A 239 -8.95 -21.27 6.92
C GLY A 239 -7.56 -21.88 6.78
N ILE A 240 -6.65 -21.66 7.73
CA ILE A 240 -5.27 -22.14 7.66
C ILE A 240 -5.11 -23.36 8.58
N SER A 241 -4.94 -24.53 7.98
CA SER A 241 -4.54 -25.77 8.65
C SER A 241 -3.26 -26.31 8.03
N ALA A 242 -2.68 -27.38 8.60
CA ALA A 242 -1.44 -27.94 8.09
C ALA A 242 -1.58 -28.29 6.60
N ASN A 243 -2.58 -29.09 6.24
CA ASN A 243 -2.72 -29.62 4.88
C ASN A 243 -3.94 -29.09 4.13
N GLU A 244 -4.60 -28.07 4.67
CA GLU A 244 -5.83 -27.51 4.09
C GLU A 244 -5.77 -25.98 4.18
N LEU A 245 -6.06 -25.31 3.06
CA LEU A 245 -6.18 -23.86 2.97
C LEU A 245 -7.52 -23.47 2.36
N GLU A 246 -8.44 -22.99 3.18
CA GLU A 246 -9.77 -22.54 2.77
C GLU A 246 -9.73 -21.12 2.17
N LEU A 247 -10.49 -20.91 1.10
CA LEU A 247 -10.49 -19.68 0.32
C LEU A 247 -11.90 -19.07 0.26
N ASP A 248 -12.07 -17.89 0.83
CA ASP A 248 -13.35 -17.19 0.79
C ASP A 248 -13.58 -16.49 -0.56
N LYS A 249 -12.49 -16.08 -1.23
CA LYS A 249 -12.48 -15.60 -2.61
C LYS A 249 -11.56 -16.46 -3.46
N VAL A 250 -12.06 -16.83 -4.63
CA VAL A 250 -11.31 -17.58 -5.65
C VAL A 250 -10.96 -16.70 -6.86
N PRO A 251 -10.02 -17.14 -7.72
CA PRO A 251 -9.59 -16.36 -8.88
C PRO A 251 -10.70 -16.15 -9.90
N GLY A 252 -11.38 -17.22 -10.30
CA GLY A 252 -12.49 -17.18 -11.24
C GLY A 252 -13.83 -16.78 -10.63
N SER A 253 -14.87 -16.84 -11.48
CA SER A 253 -16.28 -16.81 -11.04
C SER A 253 -16.75 -18.16 -10.50
N SER A 254 -15.97 -19.22 -10.69
CA SER A 254 -16.20 -20.58 -10.21
C SER A 254 -14.90 -21.20 -9.70
N TRP A 255 -15.03 -22.24 -8.89
CA TRP A 255 -13.94 -23.08 -8.40
C TRP A 255 -14.16 -24.52 -8.88
N THR A 256 -13.17 -25.08 -9.59
CA THR A 256 -13.27 -26.43 -10.15
C THR A 256 -12.40 -27.37 -9.34
N VAL A 257 -12.98 -28.47 -8.85
CA VAL A 257 -12.22 -29.50 -8.14
C VAL A 257 -11.28 -30.20 -9.12
N GLU A 258 -9.99 -30.21 -8.81
CA GLU A 258 -8.91 -30.75 -9.63
C GLU A 258 -7.88 -31.43 -8.73
N THR A 259 -7.60 -32.70 -9.01
CA THR A 259 -6.50 -33.45 -8.37
C THR A 259 -5.30 -33.44 -9.31
N THR A 260 -4.20 -32.92 -8.83
CA THR A 260 -2.91 -32.89 -9.52
C THR A 260 -2.18 -34.22 -9.35
N THR A 261 -1.29 -34.55 -10.29
CA THR A 261 -0.47 -35.76 -10.18
C THR A 261 0.99 -35.53 -10.52
N THR A 262 1.27 -34.51 -11.34
CA THR A 262 2.62 -34.18 -11.82
C THR A 262 2.95 -32.71 -11.71
N GLU A 263 1.95 -31.86 -11.51
CA GLU A 263 2.04 -30.41 -11.45
C GLU A 263 2.66 -29.95 -10.12
N ASP A 264 3.64 -29.05 -10.18
CA ASP A 264 4.33 -28.42 -9.05
C ASP A 264 3.78 -26.99 -8.84
N ILE A 265 2.56 -26.90 -8.31
CA ILE A 265 1.79 -25.66 -8.21
C ILE A 265 2.55 -24.58 -7.41
N ASP A 266 2.75 -23.42 -8.05
CA ASP A 266 3.34 -22.24 -7.39
C ASP A 266 2.24 -21.44 -6.65
N LEU A 267 2.51 -21.07 -5.40
CA LEU A 267 1.72 -20.13 -4.62
C LEU A 267 2.57 -18.90 -4.32
N TYR A 268 2.08 -17.71 -4.66
CA TYR A 268 2.76 -16.44 -4.38
C TYR A 268 2.01 -15.66 -3.30
N PHE A 269 2.76 -14.99 -2.44
CA PHE A 269 2.23 -14.17 -1.34
C PHE A 269 3.11 -12.93 -1.16
N GLY A 270 2.60 -11.95 -0.40
CA GLY A 270 3.14 -10.60 -0.37
C GLY A 270 3.23 -9.99 1.02
N ASP A 271 3.79 -8.79 1.11
CA ASP A 271 3.82 -8.05 2.36
C ASP A 271 2.44 -7.44 2.62
N VAL A 272 2.00 -7.47 3.88
CA VAL A 272 0.66 -7.05 4.28
C VAL A 272 0.72 -5.79 5.13
N LEU A 273 -0.20 -4.85 4.90
CA LEU A 273 -0.43 -3.68 5.74
C LEU A 273 -1.92 -3.52 5.95
N LYS A 274 -2.37 -3.60 7.21
CA LYS A 274 -3.78 -3.47 7.58
C LYS A 274 -3.94 -2.55 8.77
N ASN A 275 -5.10 -1.89 8.86
CA ASN A 275 -5.44 -1.16 10.08
C ASN A 275 -5.65 -2.16 11.22
N GLN A 276 -5.01 -1.90 12.35
CA GLN A 276 -4.90 -2.88 13.43
C GLN A 276 -6.01 -2.67 14.48
N LYS A 277 -6.70 -3.76 14.84
CA LYS A 277 -7.67 -3.78 15.94
C LYS A 277 -7.01 -3.65 17.32
N ALA A 278 -5.83 -4.25 17.49
CA ALA A 278 -5.13 -4.26 18.77
C ALA A 278 -4.32 -2.97 18.95
N THR A 279 -4.57 -2.24 20.05
CA THR A 279 -3.88 -0.98 20.35
C THR A 279 -2.35 -1.11 20.41
N ALA A 280 -1.82 -2.28 20.78
CA ALA A 280 -0.38 -2.52 20.83
C ALA A 280 0.29 -2.57 19.44
N LEU A 281 -0.49 -2.79 18.37
CA LEU A 281 -0.03 -2.84 16.99
C LEU A 281 -0.33 -1.55 16.22
N GLN A 282 -1.08 -0.61 16.82
CA GLN A 282 -1.37 0.70 16.25
C GLN A 282 -0.13 1.59 16.41
N VAL A 283 0.53 1.90 15.30
CA VAL A 283 1.77 2.69 15.28
C VAL A 283 1.49 4.02 14.60
N VAL A 284 1.40 5.09 15.40
CA VAL A 284 1.30 6.45 14.90
C VAL A 284 2.70 6.95 14.54
N ARG A 285 2.86 7.40 13.29
CA ARG A 285 4.12 7.96 12.77
C ARG A 285 3.96 9.45 12.52
N SER A 286 5.04 10.19 12.74
CA SER A 286 5.12 11.61 12.41
C SER A 286 6.35 11.87 11.56
N TYR A 287 6.26 12.88 10.71
CA TYR A 287 7.28 13.19 9.71
C TYR A 287 7.68 14.67 9.81
N THR A 288 8.94 14.95 9.49
CA THR A 288 9.40 16.30 9.19
C THR A 288 9.50 16.43 7.68
N PHE A 289 8.76 17.39 7.11
CA PHE A 289 8.89 17.77 5.71
C PHE A 289 9.87 18.93 5.55
N GLU A 290 10.64 18.90 4.47
CA GLU A 290 11.49 20.00 4.03
C GLU A 290 11.14 20.38 2.59
N ARG A 291 10.67 21.60 2.40
CA ARG A 291 10.49 22.21 1.08
C ARG A 291 11.70 23.09 0.77
N THR A 292 12.41 22.78 -0.31
CA THR A 292 13.57 23.55 -0.76
C THR A 292 13.14 24.52 -1.85
N PHE A 293 13.27 25.84 -1.64
CA PHE A 293 12.99 26.83 -2.69
C PHE A 293 14.24 27.19 -3.49
N VAL A 294 15.32 27.47 -2.76
CA VAL A 294 16.67 27.76 -3.27
C VAL A 294 17.68 27.29 -2.25
N THR A 295 18.97 27.28 -2.60
CA THR A 295 20.08 26.84 -1.73
C THR A 295 20.26 27.65 -0.44
N THR A 296 19.46 28.70 -0.23
CA THR A 296 19.49 29.57 0.96
C THR A 296 18.10 29.81 1.54
N ALA A 297 17.08 29.08 1.09
CA ALA A 297 15.72 29.22 1.61
C ALA A 297 15.03 27.86 1.59
N TYR A 298 14.76 27.37 2.79
CA TYR A 298 14.13 26.10 3.07
C TYR A 298 12.92 26.37 3.95
N GLU A 299 11.90 25.54 3.86
CA GLU A 299 10.80 25.52 4.81
C GLU A 299 10.77 24.16 5.48
N VAL A 300 10.89 24.16 6.80
CA VAL A 300 10.90 22.94 7.61
C VAL A 300 9.59 22.89 8.36
N ILE A 301 8.87 21.79 8.20
CA ILE A 301 7.54 21.57 8.75
C ILE A 301 7.60 20.28 9.59
N PRO A 302 7.91 20.38 10.90
CA PRO A 302 8.00 19.22 11.78
C PRO A 302 6.64 18.79 12.34
N GLY A 303 6.58 17.56 12.83
CA GLY A 303 5.41 16.98 13.49
C GLY A 303 4.21 16.85 12.56
N SER A 304 4.44 16.52 11.29
CA SER A 304 3.38 16.26 10.31
C SER A 304 2.85 14.84 10.49
N VAL A 305 1.59 14.72 10.88
CA VAL A 305 0.89 13.44 11.07
C VAL A 305 -0.11 13.23 9.93
N PRO A 306 -0.13 12.03 9.29
CA PRO A 306 -1.03 11.71 8.18
C PRO A 306 -2.50 11.84 8.55
N ASN A 307 -3.24 12.68 7.82
CA ASN A 307 -4.66 12.95 8.07
C ASN A 307 -5.57 12.29 7.03
N GLU A 308 -5.44 12.71 5.77
CA GLU A 308 -6.32 12.27 4.69
C GLU A 308 -5.51 11.84 3.47
N MET A 309 -5.88 10.71 2.89
CA MET A 309 -5.34 10.24 1.62
C MET A 309 -6.50 9.91 0.69
N ALA A 310 -6.52 10.53 -0.49
CA ALA A 310 -7.49 10.26 -1.54
C ALA A 310 -6.78 9.69 -2.77
N ILE A 311 -7.17 8.49 -3.19
CA ILE A 311 -6.65 7.80 -4.38
C ILE A 311 -7.75 7.81 -5.44
N ALA A 312 -7.45 8.43 -6.58
CA ALA A 312 -8.38 8.49 -7.71
C ALA A 312 -8.00 7.48 -8.80
N LEU A 313 -9.01 6.72 -9.26
CA LEU A 313 -8.95 5.82 -10.40
C LEU A 313 -10.00 6.24 -11.44
N ASP A 314 -9.63 7.17 -12.31
CA ASP A 314 -10.47 7.60 -13.43
C ASP A 314 -10.17 6.78 -14.69
N THR A 315 -11.16 6.55 -15.55
CA THR A 315 -10.93 5.92 -16.87
C THR A 315 -9.93 6.71 -17.70
N GLU A 316 -9.04 6.01 -18.41
CA GLU A 316 -8.04 6.59 -19.32
C GLU A 316 -7.06 7.57 -18.63
N ALA A 317 -6.89 7.43 -17.31
CA ALA A 317 -6.02 8.28 -16.51
C ALA A 317 -4.91 7.49 -15.81
N LYS A 318 -3.91 8.24 -15.35
CA LYS A 318 -2.92 7.76 -14.39
C LYS A 318 -3.52 7.77 -12.99
N MET A 319 -3.08 6.85 -12.14
CA MET A 319 -3.49 6.86 -10.75
C MET A 319 -2.75 7.93 -9.96
N VAL A 320 -3.51 8.73 -9.22
CA VAL A 320 -2.99 9.87 -8.45
C VAL A 320 -3.46 9.75 -7.01
N ALA A 321 -2.56 10.08 -6.08
CA ALA A 321 -2.87 10.17 -4.66
C ALA A 321 -2.69 11.61 -4.18
N ASN A 322 -3.71 12.13 -3.49
CA ASN A 322 -3.63 13.36 -2.71
C ASN A 322 -3.35 12.97 -1.26
N LEU A 323 -2.30 13.54 -0.66
CA LEU A 323 -1.88 13.25 0.70
C LEU A 323 -1.86 14.53 1.52
N ASP A 324 -2.59 14.51 2.63
CA ASP A 324 -2.73 15.63 3.54
C ASP A 324 -2.28 15.26 4.96
N PHE A 325 -1.55 16.17 5.58
CA PHE A 325 -0.96 16.02 6.91
C PHE A 325 -1.25 17.25 7.76
N ILE A 326 -1.56 17.02 9.04
CA ILE A 326 -1.67 18.08 10.05
C ILE A 326 -0.33 18.18 10.77
N SER A 327 0.23 19.39 10.82
CA SER A 327 1.60 19.63 11.29
C SER A 327 1.65 20.42 12.58
N LYS A 328 2.73 20.23 13.35
CA LYS A 328 2.94 20.92 14.62
C LYS A 328 3.21 22.40 14.44
N ASP A 329 4.10 22.70 13.49
CA ASP A 329 4.60 24.04 13.18
C ASP A 329 5.17 24.06 11.74
N GLY A 330 5.55 25.23 11.27
CA GLY A 330 6.24 25.39 9.99
C GLY A 330 7.04 26.69 9.95
N ASN A 331 8.30 26.62 9.56
CA ASN A 331 9.18 27.78 9.54
C ASN A 331 10.05 27.81 8.28
N VAL A 332 10.13 28.99 7.67
CA VAL A 332 11.12 29.28 6.63
C VAL A 332 12.46 29.60 7.29
N THR A 333 13.50 28.90 6.88
CA THR A 333 14.87 29.02 7.38
C THR A 333 15.85 29.23 6.23
N SER A 334 17.05 29.73 6.54
CA SER A 334 18.11 29.94 5.56
C SER A 334 19.10 28.77 5.47
N THR A 335 18.85 27.69 6.21
CA THR A 335 19.74 26.53 6.37
C THR A 335 18.92 25.26 6.24
N GLU A 336 19.44 24.27 5.52
CA GLU A 336 18.82 22.95 5.49
C GLU A 336 18.86 22.27 6.86
N ILE A 337 18.11 21.17 6.98
CA ILE A 337 18.16 20.29 8.16
C ILE A 337 19.59 19.79 8.38
N ALA A 338 20.09 19.92 9.60
CA ALA A 338 21.46 19.55 9.96
C ALA A 338 21.71 18.03 9.85
N GLY A 339 22.87 17.64 9.33
CA GLY A 339 23.31 16.23 9.27
C GLY A 339 22.62 15.39 8.19
N ILE A 340 21.92 16.04 7.27
CA ILE A 340 21.10 15.40 6.25
C ILE A 340 21.89 14.54 5.25
N THR A 341 21.34 13.37 4.94
CA THR A 341 21.66 12.58 3.74
C THR A 341 20.41 12.55 2.86
N ARG A 342 20.53 12.86 1.56
CA ARG A 342 19.39 12.81 0.63
C ARG A 342 19.45 11.51 -0.18
N LEU A 343 18.38 10.73 -0.12
CA LEU A 343 18.21 9.60 -1.03
C LEU A 343 17.66 10.12 -2.36
N PRO A 344 18.20 9.66 -3.49
CA PRO A 344 17.66 9.99 -4.79
C PRO A 344 16.25 9.42 -4.93
N ILE A 345 15.45 10.05 -5.79
CA ILE A 345 14.13 9.56 -6.15
C ILE A 345 14.31 8.25 -6.92
N VAL A 346 13.60 7.22 -6.50
CA VAL A 346 13.55 5.96 -7.22
C VAL A 346 12.49 6.10 -8.30
N GLU A 347 12.92 6.11 -9.56
CA GLU A 347 12.00 6.10 -10.70
C GLU A 347 11.22 4.77 -10.69
N ALA A 348 9.90 4.88 -10.68
CA ALA A 348 9.00 3.74 -10.75
C ALA A 348 8.06 3.91 -11.93
N ASP A 349 7.69 2.79 -12.56
CA ASP A 349 6.73 2.80 -13.65
C ASP A 349 5.38 3.32 -13.17
N LEU A 350 4.77 4.14 -14.02
CA LEU A 350 3.46 4.74 -13.77
C LEU A 350 2.39 3.64 -13.83
N LEU A 351 1.45 3.66 -12.87
CA LEU A 351 0.25 2.82 -12.93
C LEU A 351 -0.88 3.56 -13.65
N ASN A 352 -1.50 2.89 -14.62
CA ASN A 352 -2.65 3.40 -15.34
C ASN A 352 -3.89 2.51 -15.15
N THR A 353 -5.06 3.11 -15.23
CA THR A 353 -6.34 2.42 -14.94
C THR A 353 -6.88 1.57 -16.08
N SER A 354 -6.19 1.53 -17.23
CA SER A 354 -6.67 0.86 -18.45
C SER A 354 -6.00 -0.48 -18.74
N SER A 355 -4.70 -0.62 -18.49
CA SER A 355 -3.95 -1.87 -18.69
C SER A 355 -3.52 -2.52 -17.39
N ASP A 356 -3.40 -1.75 -16.30
CA ASP A 356 -2.71 -2.23 -15.10
C ASP A 356 -3.69 -2.72 -14.03
N VAL A 357 -4.99 -2.67 -14.28
CA VAL A 357 -6.01 -3.26 -13.39
C VAL A 357 -6.08 -4.77 -13.63
N ALA A 358 -5.45 -5.53 -12.74
CA ALA A 358 -5.43 -7.00 -12.80
C ALA A 358 -6.72 -7.62 -12.22
N ARG A 359 -7.37 -6.94 -11.28
CA ARG A 359 -8.64 -7.36 -10.68
C ARG A 359 -9.38 -6.15 -10.15
N LEU A 360 -10.68 -6.07 -10.41
CA LEU A 360 -11.58 -5.12 -9.77
C LEU A 360 -12.93 -5.82 -9.58
N ARG A 361 -13.34 -6.03 -8.33
CA ARG A 361 -14.57 -6.73 -8.01
C ARG A 361 -15.29 -6.11 -6.83
N ILE A 362 -16.61 -5.99 -6.99
CA ILE A 362 -17.54 -5.64 -5.93
C ILE A 362 -18.48 -6.83 -5.80
N ALA A 363 -18.40 -7.59 -4.71
CA ALA A 363 -19.20 -8.80 -4.55
C ALA A 363 -20.15 -8.68 -3.36
N THR A 364 -21.37 -9.16 -3.55
CA THR A 364 -22.31 -9.53 -2.47
C THR A 364 -22.55 -11.03 -2.53
N ASP A 365 -23.18 -11.60 -1.50
CA ASP A 365 -23.57 -13.02 -1.46
C ASP A 365 -24.51 -13.45 -2.61
N SER A 366 -25.17 -12.48 -3.25
CA SER A 366 -26.09 -12.69 -4.38
C SER A 366 -25.39 -12.66 -5.74
N GLY A 367 -24.06 -12.43 -5.74
CA GLY A 367 -23.25 -12.06 -6.89
C GLY A 367 -23.35 -10.57 -7.21
N LEU A 368 -22.21 -9.95 -7.53
CA LEU A 368 -22.19 -8.86 -8.51
C LEU A 368 -20.80 -8.72 -9.13
N THR A 369 -20.77 -8.33 -10.41
CA THR A 369 -19.61 -7.76 -11.10
C THR A 369 -20.19 -6.75 -12.09
N THR A 370 -20.11 -5.47 -11.76
CA THR A 370 -20.55 -4.37 -12.64
C THR A 370 -19.33 -3.75 -13.32
N PHE A 371 -19.51 -3.21 -14.52
CA PHE A 371 -18.48 -2.41 -15.18
C PHE A 371 -18.33 -1.08 -14.44
N VAL A 372 -17.22 -0.90 -13.73
CA VAL A 372 -16.87 0.32 -13.01
C VAL A 372 -16.19 1.29 -13.98
N THR A 373 -16.66 2.53 -14.03
CA THR A 373 -16.12 3.61 -14.86
C THR A 373 -15.16 4.51 -14.08
N SER A 374 -15.36 4.67 -12.77
CA SER A 374 -14.39 5.34 -11.91
C SER A 374 -14.49 4.79 -10.49
N ALA A 375 -13.37 4.85 -9.78
CA ALA A 375 -13.30 4.51 -8.37
C ALA A 375 -12.45 5.53 -7.62
N ALA A 376 -12.90 5.97 -6.46
CA ALA A 376 -12.11 6.74 -5.53
C ALA A 376 -12.05 6.01 -4.19
N ILE A 377 -10.88 6.02 -3.56
CA ILE A 377 -10.66 5.47 -2.22
C ILE A 377 -10.11 6.58 -1.34
N ASN A 378 -10.81 6.89 -0.27
CA ASN A 378 -10.46 7.92 0.70
C ASN A 378 -10.20 7.28 2.06
N ILE A 379 -9.05 7.60 2.65
CA ILE A 379 -8.65 7.20 4.01
C ILE A 379 -8.60 8.47 4.85
N ASN A 380 -9.27 8.48 5.99
CA ASN A 380 -9.33 9.62 6.89
C ASN A 380 -9.10 9.21 8.35
N ASN A 381 -8.09 9.81 8.98
CA ASN A 381 -7.71 9.60 10.39
C ASN A 381 -8.29 10.67 11.34
N GLY A 382 -8.97 11.70 10.82
CA GLY A 382 -9.59 12.77 11.62
C GLY A 382 -8.59 13.50 12.52
N VAL A 383 -7.37 13.72 12.04
CA VAL A 383 -6.29 14.31 12.82
C VAL A 383 -6.60 15.76 13.16
N THR A 384 -6.50 16.10 14.44
CA THR A 384 -6.78 17.44 14.96
C THR A 384 -5.61 17.96 15.78
N ALA A 385 -5.20 19.20 15.53
CA ALA A 385 -4.11 19.84 16.27
C ALA A 385 -4.58 20.36 17.64
N ASN A 386 -3.94 19.90 18.71
CA ASN A 386 -4.24 20.32 20.08
C ASN A 386 -3.35 21.50 20.47
N LYS A 387 -3.96 22.68 20.64
CA LYS A 387 -3.27 23.91 21.04
C LYS A 387 -3.33 24.13 22.54
N GLN A 388 -2.31 24.79 23.09
CA GLN A 388 -2.22 25.15 24.51
C GLN A 388 -2.04 26.65 24.71
N VAL A 389 -2.48 27.16 25.87
CA VAL A 389 -2.23 28.55 26.25
C VAL A 389 -0.74 28.74 26.54
N GLY A 390 -0.11 29.72 25.91
CA GLY A 390 1.31 30.06 26.12
C GLY A 390 2.27 29.52 25.06
N ALA A 391 1.78 28.81 24.05
CA ALA A 391 2.53 28.42 22.86
C ALA A 391 1.80 28.88 21.58
N LEU A 392 2.56 29.18 20.53
CA LEU A 392 2.01 29.56 19.22
C LEU A 392 1.67 28.33 18.36
N SER A 393 2.49 27.29 18.49
CA SER A 393 2.42 26.03 17.73
C SER A 393 1.62 24.96 18.48
N ALA A 394 1.26 23.87 17.80
CA ALA A 394 0.52 22.77 18.41
C ALA A 394 1.35 22.05 19.49
N LEU A 395 0.70 21.67 20.59
CA LEU A 395 1.32 20.83 21.62
C LEU A 395 1.45 19.40 21.11
N ASP A 396 0.34 18.84 20.62
CA ASP A 396 0.19 17.45 20.18
C ASP A 396 -0.93 17.35 19.15
N VAL A 397 -1.18 16.17 18.61
CA VAL A 397 -2.34 15.87 17.76
C VAL A 397 -3.22 14.77 18.38
N SER A 398 -4.51 14.77 18.03
CA SER A 398 -5.44 13.67 18.33
C SER A 398 -5.94 13.04 17.04
N LEU A 399 -6.01 11.71 17.02
CA LEU A 399 -6.62 10.93 15.93
C LEU A 399 -8.06 10.59 16.30
N ASP A 400 -8.93 10.53 15.30
CA ASP A 400 -10.29 9.98 15.40
C ASP A 400 -10.31 8.54 14.87
N ASN A 401 -11.49 7.97 14.66
CA ASN A 401 -11.67 6.68 14.04
C ASN A 401 -11.03 6.64 12.63
N PHE A 402 -10.39 5.52 12.32
CA PHE A 402 -9.92 5.19 10.97
C PHE A 402 -11.14 4.98 10.05
N ALA A 403 -11.47 5.99 9.27
CA ALA A 403 -12.59 5.97 8.34
C ALA A 403 -12.09 5.75 6.92
N VAL A 404 -12.71 4.79 6.22
CA VAL A 404 -12.44 4.53 4.81
C VAL A 404 -13.76 4.64 4.06
N SER A 405 -13.77 5.49 3.05
CA SER A 405 -14.92 5.71 2.18
C SER A 405 -14.47 5.75 0.73
N GLY A 406 -15.42 5.71 -0.19
CA GLY A 406 -15.09 5.84 -1.60
C GLY A 406 -16.32 6.08 -2.45
N ASP A 407 -16.08 6.42 -3.69
CA ASP A 407 -17.09 6.65 -4.69
C ASP A 407 -16.84 5.72 -5.88
N LEU A 408 -17.88 5.02 -6.32
CA LEU A 408 -17.83 4.17 -7.49
C LEU A 408 -18.85 4.69 -8.49
N GLU A 409 -18.46 4.89 -9.74
CA GLU A 409 -19.42 5.06 -10.82
C GLU A 409 -19.48 3.77 -11.63
N VAL A 410 -20.68 3.25 -11.86
CA VAL A 410 -20.89 2.00 -12.62
C VAL A 410 -21.95 2.18 -13.68
N TYR A 411 -21.86 1.39 -14.76
CA TYR A 411 -22.97 1.27 -15.71
C TYR A 411 -24.14 0.51 -15.08
N PHE A 412 -25.36 1.04 -15.25
CA PHE A 412 -26.56 0.37 -14.77
C PHE A 412 -26.84 -0.88 -15.62
N THR A 413 -26.46 -2.05 -15.12
CA THR A 413 -26.69 -3.34 -15.79
C THR A 413 -27.85 -4.14 -15.19
N ASP A 414 -28.11 -4.00 -13.89
CA ASP A 414 -29.11 -4.80 -13.17
C ASP A 414 -29.71 -4.04 -11.96
N GLU A 415 -30.94 -4.41 -11.57
CA GLU A 415 -31.64 -3.87 -10.40
C GLU A 415 -31.04 -4.32 -9.06
N LEU A 416 -30.23 -5.39 -9.05
CA LEU A 416 -29.59 -5.96 -7.86
C LEU A 416 -28.80 -4.91 -7.07
N LEU A 417 -28.15 -3.98 -7.76
CA LEU A 417 -27.37 -2.93 -7.11
C LEU A 417 -28.27 -1.94 -6.36
N SER A 418 -29.36 -1.49 -6.99
CA SER A 418 -30.33 -0.62 -6.34
C SER A 418 -31.09 -1.31 -5.21
N GLN A 419 -31.27 -2.64 -5.27
CA GLN A 419 -31.82 -3.44 -4.18
C GLN A 419 -30.82 -3.59 -3.03
N ALA A 420 -29.53 -3.81 -3.30
CA ALA A 420 -28.49 -3.91 -2.29
C ALA A 420 -28.38 -2.63 -1.45
N VAL A 421 -28.46 -1.45 -2.10
CA VAL A 421 -28.53 -0.15 -1.42
C VAL A 421 -29.76 -0.06 -0.52
N ARG A 422 -30.95 -0.46 -1.02
CA ARG A 422 -32.20 -0.40 -0.23
C ARG A 422 -32.23 -1.37 0.95
N ASN A 423 -31.63 -2.54 0.80
CA ASN A 423 -31.63 -3.59 1.81
C ASN A 423 -30.47 -3.44 2.81
N ASN A 424 -29.60 -2.44 2.63
CA ASN A 424 -28.36 -2.29 3.39
C ASN A 424 -27.53 -3.58 3.38
N THR A 425 -27.40 -4.18 2.20
CA THR A 425 -26.67 -5.43 2.02
C THR A 425 -25.16 -5.18 2.14
N SER A 426 -24.49 -6.00 2.95
CA SER A 426 -23.03 -6.03 3.03
C SER A 426 -22.42 -6.47 1.71
N ALA A 427 -21.38 -5.77 1.28
CA ALA A 427 -20.59 -6.14 0.12
C ALA A 427 -19.09 -6.15 0.46
N THR A 428 -18.29 -6.65 -0.47
CA THR A 428 -16.83 -6.61 -0.40
C THR A 428 -16.29 -5.88 -1.62
N PHE A 429 -15.20 -5.14 -1.46
CA PHE A 429 -14.50 -4.47 -2.55
C PHE A 429 -13.05 -4.92 -2.59
N ASP A 430 -12.59 -5.35 -3.76
CA ASP A 430 -11.19 -5.70 -4.00
C ASP A 430 -10.69 -5.12 -5.33
N LEU A 431 -9.46 -4.58 -5.29
CA LEU A 431 -8.78 -3.97 -6.41
C LEU A 431 -7.32 -4.42 -6.41
N ALA A 432 -6.86 -5.06 -7.48
CA ALA A 432 -5.46 -5.40 -7.70
C ALA A 432 -4.92 -4.65 -8.92
N LEU A 433 -3.82 -3.94 -8.71
CA LEU A 433 -3.08 -3.16 -9.69
C LEU A 433 -1.75 -3.84 -9.96
N ARG A 434 -1.32 -3.90 -11.21
CA ARG A 434 -0.13 -4.62 -11.65
C ARG A 434 0.85 -3.69 -12.34
N ALA A 435 1.99 -3.45 -11.71
CA ALA A 435 3.15 -2.82 -12.32
C ALA A 435 4.10 -3.94 -12.78
N ASN A 436 4.02 -4.34 -14.05
CA ASN A 436 4.77 -5.48 -14.62
C ASN A 436 4.51 -6.79 -13.85
N GLN A 437 5.50 -7.27 -13.09
CA GLN A 437 5.44 -8.48 -12.28
C GLN A 437 5.16 -8.18 -10.80
N SER A 438 5.11 -6.91 -10.38
CA SER A 438 4.73 -6.53 -9.03
C SER A 438 3.25 -6.15 -8.99
N VAL A 439 2.59 -6.45 -7.86
CA VAL A 439 1.15 -6.19 -7.71
C VAL A 439 0.90 -5.44 -6.42
N PHE A 440 0.03 -4.45 -6.47
CA PHE A 440 -0.49 -3.73 -5.32
C PHE A 440 -1.99 -3.97 -5.21
N LEU A 441 -2.46 -4.42 -4.05
CA LEU A 441 -3.83 -4.86 -3.83
C LEU A 441 -4.46 -4.07 -2.68
N PHE A 442 -5.69 -3.61 -2.90
CA PHE A 442 -6.57 -3.03 -1.89
C PHE A 442 -7.72 -4.01 -1.62
N ASP A 443 -7.96 -4.32 -0.36
CA ASP A 443 -9.04 -5.20 0.08
C ASP A 443 -9.85 -4.53 1.19
N MET A 444 -11.15 -4.41 0.96
CA MET A 444 -12.15 -3.95 1.92
C MET A 444 -13.17 -5.07 2.11
N PRO A 445 -13.04 -5.87 3.18
CA PRO A 445 -13.84 -7.07 3.39
C PRO A 445 -15.30 -6.77 3.74
N LEU A 446 -15.61 -5.58 4.22
CA LEU A 446 -16.98 -5.17 4.54
C LEU A 446 -17.21 -3.72 4.15
N ILE A 447 -18.09 -3.51 3.18
CA ILE A 447 -18.57 -2.19 2.76
C ILE A 447 -20.10 -2.17 2.74
N THR A 448 -20.67 -0.97 2.88
CA THR A 448 -22.09 -0.73 2.60
C THR A 448 -22.25 0.47 1.68
N PHE A 449 -23.25 0.41 0.81
CA PHE A 449 -23.55 1.49 -0.13
C PHE A 449 -24.56 2.46 0.47
N SER A 450 -24.37 3.76 0.24
CA SER A 450 -25.23 4.81 0.83
C SER A 450 -26.19 5.46 -0.17
N ASP A 451 -25.86 5.46 -1.47
CA ASP A 451 -26.73 5.93 -2.55
C ASP A 451 -26.60 5.02 -3.79
N GLY A 452 -27.52 5.16 -4.74
CA GLY A 452 -27.57 4.33 -5.95
C GLY A 452 -28.62 4.80 -6.96
N ARG A 453 -28.82 6.11 -7.06
CA ARG A 453 -29.79 6.71 -7.99
C ARG A 453 -29.21 6.76 -9.42
N PRO A 454 -29.88 6.17 -10.41
CA PRO A 454 -29.40 6.23 -11.79
C PRO A 454 -29.44 7.66 -12.36
N ASN A 455 -28.34 8.09 -12.97
CA ASN A 455 -28.27 9.30 -13.78
C ASN A 455 -28.67 8.98 -15.23
N VAL A 456 -29.63 9.73 -15.78
CA VAL A 456 -30.18 9.51 -17.12
C VAL A 456 -30.07 10.78 -17.94
N GLU A 457 -29.17 10.77 -18.93
CA GLU A 457 -28.94 11.88 -19.83
C GLU A 457 -29.25 11.52 -21.28
N LYS A 458 -29.76 12.49 -22.06
CA LYS A 458 -30.13 12.26 -23.45
C LYS A 458 -28.87 12.04 -24.31
N GLY A 459 -28.71 10.81 -24.82
CA GLY A 459 -27.62 10.46 -25.74
C GLY A 459 -26.40 9.83 -25.06
N SER A 460 -26.48 9.53 -23.76
CA SER A 460 -25.43 8.88 -22.96
C SER A 460 -25.93 7.57 -22.35
N PRO A 461 -25.04 6.61 -22.03
CA PRO A 461 -25.39 5.45 -21.20
C PRO A 461 -25.87 5.89 -19.80
N VAL A 462 -26.68 5.04 -19.15
CA VAL A 462 -27.14 5.27 -17.77
C VAL A 462 -26.04 4.84 -16.79
N THR A 463 -25.59 5.77 -15.95
CA THR A 463 -24.61 5.50 -14.88
C THR A 463 -25.26 5.60 -13.51
N VAL A 464 -24.67 4.93 -12.52
CA VAL A 464 -25.08 5.02 -11.12
C VAL A 464 -23.87 5.38 -10.27
N PRO A 465 -23.87 6.53 -9.57
CA PRO A 465 -22.91 6.79 -8.52
C PRO A 465 -23.29 5.98 -7.27
N ILE A 466 -22.29 5.33 -6.69
CA ILE A 466 -22.40 4.45 -5.55
C ILE A 466 -21.32 4.83 -4.54
N PRO A 467 -21.59 5.85 -3.71
CA PRO A 467 -20.78 6.08 -2.54
C PRO A 467 -20.85 4.87 -1.60
N PHE A 468 -19.71 4.49 -1.05
CA PHE A 468 -19.59 3.40 -0.09
C PHE A 468 -18.76 3.82 1.13
N GLU A 469 -19.05 3.18 2.25
CA GLU A 469 -18.26 3.26 3.48
C GLU A 469 -17.81 1.85 3.87
N ALA A 470 -16.58 1.72 4.34
CA ALA A 470 -16.00 0.46 4.79
C ALA A 470 -16.02 0.37 6.32
N PHE A 471 -16.17 -0.85 6.84
CA PHE A 471 -16.26 -1.14 8.28
C PHE A 471 -15.33 -2.28 8.68
N GLU A 472 -15.07 -2.38 9.99
CA GLU A 472 -14.36 -3.53 10.56
C GLU A 472 -15.14 -4.82 10.25
N HIS A 473 -14.49 -5.77 9.58
CA HIS A 473 -15.07 -7.09 9.39
C HIS A 473 -15.00 -7.90 10.69
N PRO A 474 -16.11 -8.54 11.13
CA PRO A 474 -16.17 -9.22 12.43
C PRO A 474 -15.13 -10.34 12.58
N ASP A 475 -14.86 -11.08 11.50
CA ASP A 475 -13.91 -12.20 11.51
C ASP A 475 -12.45 -11.73 11.31
N PHE A 476 -12.16 -10.99 10.23
CA PHE A 476 -10.80 -10.55 9.92
C PHE A 476 -10.26 -9.40 10.79
N GLY A 477 -11.14 -8.59 11.40
CA GLY A 477 -10.74 -7.52 12.33
C GLY A 477 -10.04 -6.32 11.71
N TYR A 478 -10.16 -6.09 10.40
CA TYR A 478 -9.66 -4.91 9.70
C TYR A 478 -10.74 -4.28 8.80
N THR A 479 -10.55 -3.01 8.46
CA THR A 479 -11.41 -2.21 7.57
C THR A 479 -10.83 -2.13 6.16
N LEU A 480 -9.52 -1.89 6.06
CA LEU A 480 -8.76 -1.84 4.82
C LEU A 480 -7.45 -2.61 5.01
N MET A 481 -7.16 -3.47 4.04
CA MET A 481 -5.87 -4.10 3.89
C MET A 481 -5.26 -3.70 2.55
N LEU A 482 -3.98 -3.37 2.60
CA LEU A 482 -3.10 -3.20 1.47
C LEU A 482 -2.16 -4.41 1.44
N GLN A 483 -1.96 -4.98 0.26
CA GLN A 483 -1.00 -6.05 0.09
C GLN A 483 -0.14 -5.78 -1.14
N ARG A 484 1.16 -5.98 -0.99
CA ARG A 484 2.11 -5.82 -2.10
C ARG A 484 2.78 -7.16 -2.39
N PHE A 485 2.64 -7.61 -3.63
CA PHE A 485 3.40 -8.74 -4.15
C PHE A 485 4.63 -8.19 -4.83
N LYS A 486 5.80 -8.57 -4.33
CA LYS A 486 7.06 -8.22 -5.01
C LYS A 486 7.11 -8.86 -6.40
N TYR A 487 6.60 -10.09 -6.49
CA TYR A 487 6.46 -10.84 -7.72
C TYR A 487 5.13 -11.60 -7.74
N ALA A 488 4.43 -11.50 -8.88
CA ALA A 488 3.33 -12.35 -9.27
C ALA A 488 3.42 -12.58 -10.79
N PRO A 489 3.26 -13.81 -11.28
CA PRO A 489 3.43 -14.10 -12.69
C PRO A 489 2.39 -13.37 -13.56
N THR A 490 2.78 -13.06 -14.79
CA THR A 490 1.90 -12.52 -15.83
C THR A 490 1.30 -13.70 -16.58
N THR A 491 -0.02 -13.85 -16.55
CA THR A 491 -0.77 -14.84 -17.36
C THR A 491 -0.71 -14.54 -18.84
#